data_AF-A0A7W0T3I9-F1
#
_entry.id   AF-A0A7W0T3I9-F1
#
_cell.length_a   1.000
_cell.length_b   1.000
_cell.length_c   1.000
_cell.angle_alpha   90.00
_cell.angle_beta   90.00
_cell.angle_gamma   90.00
#
_symmetry.space_group_name_H-M   'P 1'
#
loop_
_entity.id
_entity.type
_entity.pdbx_description
1 polymer ?
#
loop_
_entity_poly.entity_id
_entity_poly.type
_entity_poly.pdbx_seq_one_letter_code
_entity_poly.pdbx_strand_id
1 'polypeptide(L)' 'MTPARMVFLGFGKYARADKIYALEPLVGDDRGGGRRTRVWIEGVAEAVVASRTERTILHDMGHEGGDSVVLDQALDLAER' A
#
# COMPACT_ATOMS: atom_id res chain seq x y z
N MET A 1 12.74 -19.30 -8.74
CA MET A 1 11.64 -18.34 -8.54
C MET A 1 11.38 -18.22 -7.05
N THR A 2 11.52 -17.02 -6.48
CA THR A 2 11.10 -16.76 -5.10
C THR A 2 9.58 -16.96 -5.02
N PRO A 3 9.05 -17.72 -4.05
CA PRO A 3 7.60 -17.87 -3.91
C PRO A 3 6.94 -16.51 -3.75
N ALA A 4 5.77 -16.33 -4.38
CA ALA A 4 5.01 -15.11 -4.27
C ALA A 4 4.66 -14.83 -2.79
N ARG A 5 5.10 -13.68 -2.28
CA ARG A 5 4.86 -13.28 -0.90
C ARG A 5 3.37 -12.95 -0.69
N MET A 6 2.82 -13.42 0.42
CA MET A 6 1.49 -13.00 0.88
C MET A 6 1.62 -11.72 1.69
N VAL A 7 0.76 -10.73 1.40
CA VAL A 7 0.71 -9.43 2.06
C VAL A 7 -0.56 -9.35 2.89
N PHE A 8 -0.41 -9.00 4.16
CA PHE A 8 -1.54 -8.83 5.09
C PHE A 8 -2.22 -7.48 4.86
N LEU A 9 -3.51 -7.50 4.50
CA LEU A 9 -4.31 -6.30 4.24
C LEU A 9 -5.14 -5.85 5.46
N GLY A 10 -5.06 -6.59 6.57
CA GLY A 10 -5.84 -6.36 7.77
C GLY A 10 -7.10 -7.22 7.87
N PHE A 11 -7.60 -7.42 9.10
CA PHE A 11 -8.81 -8.21 9.40
C PHE A 11 -8.83 -9.61 8.77
N GLY A 12 -7.69 -10.32 8.80
CA GLY A 12 -7.55 -11.67 8.24
C GLY A 12 -7.48 -11.75 6.71
N LYS A 13 -7.47 -10.61 6.00
CA LYS A 13 -7.36 -10.57 4.54
C LYS A 13 -5.90 -10.60 4.11
N TYR A 14 -5.61 -11.40 3.08
CA TYR A 14 -4.29 -11.51 2.48
C TYR A 14 -4.40 -11.49 0.96
N ALA A 15 -3.39 -10.94 0.30
CA ALA A 15 -3.26 -10.95 -1.15
C ALA A 15 -1.84 -11.31 -1.56
N ARG A 16 -1.69 -11.91 -2.74
CA ARG A 16 -0.38 -12.15 -3.33
C ARG A 16 0.24 -10.83 -3.80
N ALA A 17 1.48 -10.56 -3.40
CA ALA A 17 2.18 -9.34 -3.78
C ALA A 17 2.28 -9.17 -5.29
N ASP A 18 2.53 -10.24 -6.05
CA ASP A 18 2.67 -10.22 -7.51
C ASP A 18 1.34 -10.05 -8.26
N LYS A 19 0.22 -9.95 -7.55
CA LYS A 19 -1.13 -9.77 -8.10
C LYS A 19 -1.75 -8.42 -7.72
N ILE A 20 -1.08 -7.63 -6.89
CA ILE A 20 -1.51 -6.28 -6.55
C ILE A 20 -0.95 -5.32 -7.60
N TYR A 21 -1.83 -4.60 -8.31
CA TYR A 21 -1.42 -3.66 -9.35
C TYR A 21 -1.47 -2.20 -8.92
N ALA A 22 -2.31 -1.86 -7.94
CA ALA A 22 -2.43 -0.49 -7.47
C ALA A 22 -2.87 -0.43 -6.00
N LEU A 23 -2.45 0.65 -5.35
CA LEU A 23 -2.81 1.02 -3.98
C LEU A 23 -3.30 2.46 -3.99
N GLU A 24 -4.53 2.67 -3.53
CA GLU A 24 -5.17 3.99 -3.52
C GLU A 24 -5.55 4.34 -2.07
N PRO A 25 -4.85 5.29 -1.44
CA PRO A 25 -5.19 5.74 -0.09
C PRO A 25 -6.59 6.34 -0.04
N LEU A 26 -7.36 5.95 0.98
CA LEU A 26 -8.68 6.51 1.25
C LEU A 26 -8.54 7.86 1.97
N VAL A 27 -9.29 8.86 1.48
CA VAL A 27 -9.31 10.25 1.96
C VAL A 27 -10.73 10.70 2.31
N GLY A 28 -10.84 11.75 3.12
CA GLY A 28 -12.14 12.33 3.50
C GLY A 28 -13.09 11.31 4.14
N ASP A 29 -14.36 11.38 3.77
CA ASP A 29 -15.45 10.58 4.34
C ASP A 29 -15.32 9.07 4.04
N ASP A 30 -14.50 8.69 3.04
CA ASP A 30 -14.20 7.28 2.75
C ASP A 30 -13.31 6.64 3.82
N ARG A 31 -12.60 7.44 4.62
CA ARG A 31 -11.66 7.00 5.66
C ARG A 31 -12.40 6.68 6.97
N GLY A 32 -13.32 5.73 6.90
CA GLY A 32 -14.00 5.18 8.08
C GLY A 32 -13.08 4.39 9.04
N GLY A 33 -13.66 3.86 10.11
CA GLY A 33 -12.95 3.01 11.08
C GLY A 33 -12.32 1.79 10.40
N GLY A 34 -10.99 1.66 10.47
CA GLY A 34 -10.27 0.53 9.87
C GLY A 34 -10.23 0.51 8.33
N ARG A 35 -10.53 1.63 7.66
CA ARG A 35 -10.39 1.78 6.20
C ARG A 35 -9.22 2.73 5.91
N ARG A 36 -8.22 2.26 5.16
CA ARG A 36 -7.00 3.03 4.85
C ARG A 36 -6.68 3.06 3.37
N THR A 37 -6.81 1.93 2.67
CA THR A 37 -6.34 1.82 1.28
C THR A 37 -7.24 0.89 0.48
N ARG A 38 -7.62 1.27 -0.74
CA ARG A 38 -8.18 0.37 -1.76
C ARG A 38 -7.04 -0.38 -2.44
N VAL A 39 -7.13 -1.71 -2.48
CA VAL A 39 -6.11 -2.60 -3.05
C VAL A 39 -6.69 -3.27 -4.29
N TRP A 40 -6.08 -2.98 -5.44
CA TRP A 40 -6.51 -3.49 -6.73
C TRP A 40 -5.75 -4.76 -7.07
N ILE A 41 -6.46 -5.86 -7.25
CA ILE A 41 -5.90 -7.21 -7.40
C ILE A 41 -6.34 -7.81 -8.74
N GLU A 42 -5.42 -8.46 -9.45
CA GLU A 42 -5.72 -9.18 -10.69
C GLU A 42 -6.92 -10.12 -10.52
N GLY A 43 -7.91 -10.00 -11.42
CA GLY A 43 -9.08 -10.88 -11.44
C GLY A 43 -10.13 -10.61 -10.37
N VAL A 44 -9.95 -9.60 -9.51
CA VAL A 44 -10.96 -9.15 -8.54
C VAL A 44 -11.64 -7.89 -9.10
N ALA A 45 -12.96 -7.96 -9.30
CA ALA A 45 -13.72 -6.88 -9.94
C ALA A 45 -13.73 -5.59 -9.12
N GLU A 46 -13.79 -5.71 -7.79
CA GLU A 46 -13.86 -4.57 -6.87
C GLU A 46 -12.63 -4.51 -5.96
N ALA A 47 -12.16 -3.30 -5.67
CA ALA A 47 -10.98 -3.12 -4.83
C ALA A 47 -11.21 -3.66 -3.41
N VAL A 48 -10.22 -4.37 -2.88
CA VAL A 48 -10.25 -4.83 -1.50
C VAL A 48 -9.87 -3.65 -0.59
N VAL A 49 -10.78 -3.28 0.32
CA VAL A 49 -10.48 -2.23 1.30
C VAL A 49 -9.63 -2.79 2.42
N ALA A 50 -8.38 -2.35 2.51
CA ALA A 50 -7.42 -2.68 3.55
C ALA A 50 -7.53 -1.72 4.75
N SER A 51 -7.18 -2.23 5.93
CA SER A 51 -7.00 -1.41 7.13
C SER A 51 -5.56 -0.91 7.32
N ARG A 52 -4.67 -1.32 6.42
CA ARG A 52 -3.26 -0.95 6.35
C ARG A 52 -3.08 0.19 5.34
N THR A 53 -2.13 1.07 5.58
CA THR A 53 -1.78 2.14 4.63
C THR A 53 -1.06 1.58 3.41
N GLU A 54 -1.08 2.32 2.31
CA GLU A 54 -0.33 2.02 1.10
C GLU A 54 1.17 1.86 1.39
N ARG A 55 1.75 2.72 2.24
CA ARG A 55 3.16 2.63 2.62
C ARG A 55 3.51 1.30 3.27
N THR A 56 2.70 0.85 4.24
CA THR A 56 2.93 -0.44 4.90
C THR A 56 2.75 -1.61 3.94
N ILE A 57 1.75 -1.55 3.06
CA ILE A 57 1.51 -2.59 2.05
C ILE A 57 2.68 -2.67 1.06
N LEU A 58 3.21 -1.53 0.58
CA LEU A 58 4.38 -1.47 -0.30
C LEU A 58 5.62 -2.08 0.36
N HIS A 59 5.87 -1.73 1.61
CA HIS A 59 6.96 -2.33 2.39
C HIS A 59 6.80 -3.85 2.50
N ASP A 60 5.61 -4.35 2.80
CA ASP A 60 5.33 -5.79 2.90
C ASP A 60 5.42 -6.51 1.53
N MET A 61 5.15 -5.80 0.43
CA MET A 61 5.43 -6.25 -0.95
C MET A 61 6.94 -6.27 -1.27
N GLY A 62 7.78 -5.71 -0.39
CA GLY A 62 9.22 -5.55 -0.51
C GLY A 62 9.66 -4.45 -1.47
N HIS A 63 8.84 -3.41 -1.64
CA HIS A 63 9.34 -2.14 -2.12
C HIS A 63 10.12 -1.46 -0.98
N GLU A 64 11.44 -1.35 -1.13
CA GLU A 64 12.28 -0.61 -0.17
C GLU A 64 12.40 0.90 -0.51
N GLY A 65 11.74 1.36 -1.58
CA GLY A 65 11.78 2.75 -2.02
C GLY A 65 10.42 3.43 -1.89
N GLY A 66 10.07 3.87 -0.68
CA GLY A 66 8.86 4.66 -0.41
C GLY A 66 9.13 6.03 0.20
N ASP A 67 10.40 6.41 0.32
CA ASP A 67 10.80 7.70 0.87
C ASP A 67 11.27 8.67 -0.20
N SER A 68 10.90 8.52 -1.48
CA SER A 68 11.26 9.58 -2.45
C SER A 68 10.69 10.92 -1.99
N VAL A 69 9.44 10.99 -1.53
CA VAL A 69 8.85 12.25 -1.04
C VAL A 69 9.53 12.77 0.24
N VAL A 70 9.93 11.89 1.17
CA VAL A 70 10.62 12.30 2.40
C VAL A 70 12.08 12.66 2.13
N LEU A 71 12.72 11.96 1.20
CA LEU A 71 14.07 12.22 0.70
C LEU A 71 14.10 13.53 -0.08
N ASP A 72 13.14 13.75 -0.98
CA ASP A 72 12.96 14.99 -1.74
C ASP A 72 12.71 16.15 -0.77
N GLN A 73 11.85 15.98 0.24
CA GLN A 73 11.65 17.00 1.29
C GLN A 73 12.89 17.23 2.15
N ALA A 74 13.67 16.20 2.46
CA ALA A 74 14.91 16.32 3.22
C ALA A 74 16.01 17.00 2.40
N LEU A 75 16.07 16.74 1.09
CA LEU A 75 16.95 17.41 0.14
C LEU A 75 16.57 18.89 0.01
N ASP A 76 15.29 19.20 -0.21
CA ASP A 76 14.76 20.58 -0.26
C ASP A 76 15.04 21.37 1.02
N LEU A 77 14.99 20.72 2.19
CA LEU A 77 15.31 21.34 3.47
C LEU A 77 16.82 21.58 3.65
N ALA A 78 17.66 20.69 3.12
CA ALA A 78 19.12 20.80 3.20
C ALA A 78 19.70 21.85 2.24
N GLU A 79 18.98 22.18 1.16
CA GLU A 79 19.36 23.22 0.19
C GLU A 79 18.96 24.65 0.62
N ARG A 80 18.34 24.83 1.79
CA ARG A 80 17.90 26.13 2.33
C ARG A 80 18.80 26.65 3.45
#